data_AF-A0A1S1NVY6-F1
#
_entry.id   AF-A0A1S1NVY6-F1
#
_cell.length_a   1.000
_cell.length_b   1.000
_cell.length_c   1.000
_cell.angle_alpha   90.00
_cell.angle_beta   90.00
_cell.angle_gamma   90.00
#
_symmetry.space_group_name_H-M   'P 1'
#
loop_
_entity.id
_entity.type
_entity.pdbx_description
1 polymer ?
#
loop_
_entity_poly.entity_id
_entity_poly.type
_entity_poly.pdbx_seq_one_letter_code
_entity_poly.pdbx_strand_id
1 'polypeptide(L)'
;MMPSESVSFSIKGLSQISREFKRLPGSMQEKALRPSMRRSMDLIKRDARENAERIDDPRTPLNIADHIILNTGIDRKTGNMSARVGVRGGARYRKGDKEAGKVTYWRFVEFGTGRSRARPFLRPAMNENVESVFSTFVAEMRRSIERSI
;
A
#
# COMPACT_ATOMS: atom_id res chain seq x y z
N MET A 1 17.57 -10.43 9.87
CA MET A 1 16.61 -11.53 9.66
C MET A 1 15.28 -11.07 10.23
N MET A 2 14.30 -10.70 9.39
CA MET A 2 12.98 -10.33 9.89
C MET A 2 12.19 -11.63 10.11
N PRO A 3 11.58 -11.85 11.29
CA PRO A 3 10.72 -13.00 11.51
C PRO A 3 9.51 -12.89 10.59
N SER A 4 9.32 -13.90 9.74
CA SER A 4 8.06 -14.12 9.03
C SER A 4 7.07 -14.73 10.02
N GLU A 5 6.43 -13.90 10.82
CA GLU A 5 5.23 -14.35 11.54
C GLU A 5 4.16 -14.65 10.49
N SER A 6 3.93 -15.93 10.26
CA SER A 6 2.83 -16.40 9.44
C SER A 6 1.55 -16.11 10.20
N VAL A 7 0.92 -14.97 9.90
CA VAL A 7 -0.38 -14.65 10.49
C VAL A 7 -1.42 -15.60 9.91
N SER A 8 -1.74 -16.66 10.65
CA SER A 8 -2.75 -17.64 10.31
C SER A 8 -4.14 -17.04 10.52
N PHE A 9 -4.60 -16.25 9.55
CA PHE A 9 -5.95 -15.74 9.53
C PHE A 9 -6.91 -16.87 9.12
N SER A 10 -7.37 -17.66 10.10
CA SER A 10 -8.49 -18.58 9.93
C SER A 10 -9.80 -17.78 9.84
N ILE A 11 -9.93 -16.97 8.80
CA ILE A 11 -11.16 -16.24 8.52
C ILE A 11 -12.15 -17.26 7.97
N LYS A 12 -13.05 -17.74 8.83
CA LYS A 12 -14.23 -18.52 8.42
C LYS A 12 -14.90 -17.81 7.24
N GLY A 13 -14.78 -18.41 6.06
CA GLY A 13 -15.33 -17.90 4.80
C GLY A 13 -14.31 -17.46 3.73
N LEU A 14 -13.01 -17.43 4.00
CA LEU A 14 -12.01 -17.14 2.96
C LEU A 14 -12.01 -18.21 1.85
N SER A 15 -12.20 -19.47 2.23
CA SER A 15 -12.30 -20.59 1.27
C SER A 15 -13.53 -20.48 0.37
N GLN A 16 -14.66 -19.97 0.87
CA GLN A 16 -15.87 -19.75 0.09
C GLN A 16 -15.67 -18.61 -0.91
N ILE A 17 -15.19 -17.46 -0.43
CA ILE A 17 -14.84 -16.30 -1.27
C ILE A 17 -13.89 -16.72 -2.38
N SER A 18 -12.85 -17.50 -2.06
CA SER A 18 -11.88 -17.97 -3.06
C SER A 18 -12.55 -18.83 -4.15
N ARG A 19 -13.48 -19.71 -3.79
CA ARG A 19 -14.21 -20.53 -4.77
C ARG A 19 -15.14 -19.68 -5.64
N GLU A 20 -15.90 -18.77 -5.04
CA GLU A 20 -16.82 -17.89 -5.77
C GLU A 20 -16.05 -16.95 -6.70
N PHE A 21 -14.98 -16.34 -6.21
CA PHE A 21 -14.09 -15.49 -7.00
C PHE A 21 -13.52 -16.21 -8.22
N LYS A 22 -13.04 -17.46 -8.05
CA LYS A 22 -12.48 -18.26 -9.15
C LYS A 22 -13.51 -18.64 -10.23
N ARG A 23 -14.81 -18.60 -9.91
CA ARG A 23 -15.89 -18.87 -10.88
C ARG A 23 -16.25 -17.65 -11.72
N LEU A 24 -15.85 -16.45 -11.31
CA LEU A 24 -16.11 -15.23 -12.06
C LEU A 24 -15.25 -15.17 -13.34
N PRO A 25 -15.76 -14.60 -14.44
CA PRO A 25 -14.95 -14.23 -15.60
C PRO A 25 -13.80 -13.29 -15.21
N GLY A 26 -12.67 -13.35 -15.91
CA GLY A 26 -11.48 -12.55 -15.57
C GLY A 26 -11.73 -11.03 -15.47
N SER A 27 -12.62 -10.48 -16.29
CA SER A 27 -13.02 -9.07 -16.23
C SER A 27 -13.80 -8.73 -14.95
N MET A 28 -14.61 -9.66 -14.43
CA MET A 28 -15.31 -9.51 -13.16
C MET A 28 -14.37 -9.73 -11.97
N GLN A 29 -13.41 -10.65 -12.10
CA GLN A 29 -12.35 -10.82 -11.10
C GLN A 29 -11.56 -9.52 -10.91
N GLU A 30 -11.15 -8.85 -11.99
CA GLU A 30 -10.46 -7.55 -11.86
C GLU A 30 -11.36 -6.49 -11.22
N LYS A 31 -12.62 -6.40 -11.65
CA LYS A 31 -13.62 -5.46 -11.09
C LYS A 31 -13.88 -5.69 -9.61
N ALA A 32 -13.78 -6.92 -9.11
CA ALA A 32 -13.89 -7.23 -7.70
C ALA A 32 -12.59 -6.97 -6.93
N LEU A 33 -11.45 -7.40 -7.48
CA LEU A 33 -10.16 -7.40 -6.80
C LEU A 33 -9.57 -5.99 -6.64
N ARG A 34 -9.61 -5.19 -7.70
CA ARG A 34 -9.01 -3.84 -7.73
C ARG A 34 -9.59 -2.88 -6.68
N PRO A 35 -10.92 -2.71 -6.56
CA PRO A 35 -11.47 -1.83 -5.52
C PRO A 35 -11.24 -2.39 -4.12
N SER A 36 -11.34 -3.70 -3.93
CA SER A 36 -11.10 -4.35 -2.62
C SER A 36 -9.66 -4.11 -2.13
N MET A 37 -8.67 -4.27 -3.01
CA MET A 37 -7.27 -3.95 -2.75
C MET A 37 -7.05 -2.45 -2.47
N ARG A 38 -7.76 -1.57 -3.17
CA ARG A 38 -7.62 -0.13 -2.95
C ARG A 38 -8.16 0.29 -1.60
N ARG A 39 -9.35 -0.21 -1.24
CA ARG A 39 -9.97 0.11 0.04
C ARG A 39 -9.19 -0.45 1.22
N SER A 40 -8.69 -1.69 1.12
CA SER A 40 -7.90 -2.29 2.20
C SER A 40 -6.60 -1.53 2.48
N MET A 41 -5.96 -0.98 1.45
CA MET A 41 -4.69 -0.27 1.57
C MET A 41 -4.85 1.23 1.89
N ASP A 42 -6.07 1.77 1.85
CA ASP A 42 -6.32 3.20 2.09
C ASP A 42 -5.97 3.61 3.52
N LEU A 43 -6.16 2.71 4.48
CA LEU A 43 -5.76 2.89 5.87
C LEU A 43 -4.24 3.10 6.01
N ILE A 44 -3.43 2.22 5.40
CA ILE A 44 -1.97 2.39 5.37
C ILE A 44 -1.58 3.70 4.72
N LYS A 45 -2.24 4.07 3.62
CA LYS A 45 -1.97 5.34 2.92
C LYS A 45 -2.24 6.54 3.82
N ARG A 46 -3.35 6.55 4.55
CA ARG A 46 -3.72 7.61 5.48
C ARG A 46 -2.71 7.70 6.62
N ASP A 47 -2.42 6.59 7.28
CA ASP A 47 -1.52 6.59 8.44
C ASP A 47 -0.08 6.93 8.02
N ALA A 48 0.35 6.50 6.82
CA ALA A 48 1.64 6.91 6.26
C ALA A 48 1.71 8.42 5.97
N ARG A 49 0.59 9.01 5.54
CA ARG A 49 0.47 10.45 5.34
C ARG A 49 0.56 11.19 6.67
N GLU A 50 -0.22 10.81 7.66
CA GLU A 50 -0.19 11.41 9.00
C GLU A 50 1.20 11.31 9.66
N ASN A 51 1.86 10.15 9.50
CA ASN A 51 3.23 9.97 9.99
C ASN A 51 4.24 10.86 9.24
N ALA A 52 4.07 11.05 7.93
CA ALA A 52 4.90 11.94 7.13
C ALA A 52 4.67 13.43 7.50
N GLU A 53 3.43 13.84 7.77
CA GLU A 53 3.10 15.22 8.18
C GLU A 53 3.81 15.64 9.48
N ARG A 54 4.07 14.70 10.40
CA ARG A 54 4.85 14.92 11.63
C ARG A 54 6.35 15.10 11.38
N ILE A 55 6.82 14.80 10.17
CA ILE A 55 8.23 14.83 9.78
C ILE A 55 8.52 15.98 8.81
N ASP A 56 7.58 16.28 7.93
CA ASP A 56 7.68 17.33 6.93
C ASP A 56 7.95 18.70 7.57
N ASP A 57 8.79 19.49 6.90
CA ASP A 57 9.10 20.87 7.31
C ASP A 57 8.21 21.82 6.50
N PRO A 58 7.33 22.62 7.15
CA PRO A 58 6.47 23.58 6.48
C PRO A 58 7.21 24.59 5.58
N ARG A 59 8.53 24.77 5.77
CA ARG A 59 9.38 25.66 4.99
C ARG A 59 9.86 25.04 3.68
N THR A 60 9.68 23.73 3.49
CA THR A 60 10.10 23.01 2.29
C THR A 60 8.92 22.82 1.33
N PRO A 61 9.02 23.20 0.04
CA PRO A 61 7.91 23.07 -0.90
C PRO A 61 7.61 21.61 -1.33
N LEU A 62 8.43 20.65 -0.91
CA LEU A 62 8.38 19.24 -1.33
C LEU A 62 8.11 18.33 -0.13
N ASN A 63 6.87 18.37 0.37
CA ASN A 63 6.42 17.54 1.48
C ASN A 63 6.23 16.08 1.04
N ILE A 64 6.69 15.15 1.87
CA ILE A 64 6.54 13.70 1.69
C ILE A 64 5.06 13.33 1.72
N ALA A 65 4.28 13.90 2.65
CA ALA A 65 2.87 13.59 2.85
C ALA A 65 2.04 13.75 1.58
N ASP A 66 2.27 14.84 0.83
CA ASP A 66 1.56 15.14 -0.43
C ASP A 66 1.89 14.18 -1.58
N HIS A 67 2.97 13.40 -1.41
CA HIS A 67 3.46 12.46 -2.41
C HIS A 67 3.18 11.00 -2.04
N ILE A 68 2.51 10.73 -0.92
CA ILE A 68 2.06 9.38 -0.55
C ILE A 68 0.92 8.94 -1.49
N ILE A 69 1.18 7.88 -2.24
CA ILE A 69 0.27 7.35 -3.25
C ILE A 69 0.06 5.85 -3.06
N LEU A 70 -1.13 5.40 -3.44
CA LEU A 70 -1.49 3.99 -3.57
C LEU A 70 -1.44 3.62 -5.06
N ASN A 71 -0.58 2.68 -5.40
CA ASN A 71 -0.48 2.12 -6.74
C ASN A 71 -0.94 0.66 -6.74
N THR A 72 -1.79 0.33 -7.70
CA THR A 72 -2.18 -1.05 -8.00
C THR A 72 -1.61 -1.46 -9.35
N GLY A 73 -1.06 -2.66 -9.46
CA GLY A 73 -0.52 -3.20 -10.71
C GLY A 73 -0.87 -4.67 -10.88
N ILE A 74 -0.92 -5.12 -12.13
CA ILE A 74 -1.04 -6.54 -12.46
C ILE A 74 0.30 -6.96 -13.05
N ASP A 75 0.88 -8.02 -12.51
CA ASP A 75 2.04 -8.66 -13.10
C ASP A 75 1.62 -9.35 -14.39
N ARG A 76 2.20 -8.94 -15.52
CA ARG A 76 1.87 -9.48 -16.84
C ARG A 76 2.26 -10.94 -17.02
N LYS A 77 3.24 -11.44 -16.26
CA LYS A 77 3.72 -12.83 -16.35
C LYS A 77 2.86 -13.77 -15.51
N THR A 78 2.54 -13.35 -14.28
CA THR A 78 1.82 -14.20 -13.32
C THR A 78 0.32 -13.94 -13.28
N GLY A 79 -0.15 -12.80 -13.82
CA GLY A 79 -1.53 -12.34 -13.69
C GLY A 79 -1.87 -11.82 -12.30
N ASN A 80 -0.91 -11.81 -11.36
CA ASN A 80 -1.17 -11.45 -9.98
C ASN A 80 -1.34 -9.94 -9.83
N MET A 81 -2.41 -9.53 -9.15
CA MET A 81 -2.60 -8.14 -8.75
C MET A 81 -1.82 -7.84 -7.46
N SER A 82 -1.17 -6.69 -7.44
CA SER A 82 -0.50 -6.13 -6.27
C SER A 82 -1.01 -4.72 -6.00
N ALA A 83 -1.05 -4.35 -4.72
CA ALA A 83 -1.27 -2.99 -4.26
C ALA A 83 -0.12 -2.57 -3.35
N ARG A 84 0.35 -1.33 -3.51
CA ARG A 84 1.46 -0.78 -2.75
C ARG A 84 1.21 0.66 -2.40
N VAL A 85 1.52 1.03 -1.16
CA VAL A 85 1.62 2.42 -0.72
C VAL A 85 3.09 2.82 -0.79
N GLY A 86 3.37 4.01 -1.30
CA GLY A 86 4.71 4.55 -1.37
C GLY A 86 4.73 5.98 -1.85
N VAL A 87 5.93 6.53 -2.05
CA VAL A 87 6.10 7.92 -2.46
C VAL A 87 6.17 8.03 -3.99
N ARG A 88 5.42 8.98 -4.56
CA ARG A 88 5.44 9.32 -5.99
C ARG A 88 6.86 9.64 -6.44
N GLY A 89 7.27 9.09 -7.58
CA GLY A 89 8.63 9.23 -8.12
C GLY A 89 9.62 8.17 -7.61
N GLY A 90 9.26 7.39 -6.58
CA GLY A 90 10.06 6.29 -6.07
C GLY A 90 11.31 6.72 -5.31
N ALA A 91 12.17 5.76 -4.97
CA ALA A 91 13.32 5.97 -4.08
C ALA A 91 14.63 6.33 -4.80
N ARG A 92 14.64 6.30 -6.14
CA ARG A 92 15.85 6.50 -6.95
C ARG A 92 16.06 7.98 -7.18
N TYR A 93 17.08 8.54 -6.54
CA TYR A 93 17.53 9.91 -6.80
C TYR A 93 18.16 10.05 -8.18
N ARG A 94 17.79 11.10 -8.90
CA ARG A 94 18.40 11.58 -10.13
C ARG A 94 18.64 13.09 -10.02
N LYS A 95 19.69 13.58 -10.68
CA LYS A 95 19.93 15.03 -10.84
C LYS A 95 18.70 15.66 -11.53
N GLY A 96 18.20 16.77 -11.00
CA GLY A 96 16.99 17.42 -11.51
C GLY A 96 15.68 16.98 -10.84
N ASP A 97 15.69 16.00 -9.93
CA ASP A 97 14.45 15.50 -9.31
C ASP A 97 13.76 16.55 -8.43
N LYS A 98 14.52 17.41 -7.75
CA LYS A 98 13.96 18.48 -6.91
C LYS A 98 13.23 19.51 -7.78
N GLU A 99 13.86 19.90 -8.88
CA GLU A 99 13.35 20.82 -9.89
C GLU A 99 12.11 20.23 -10.59
N ALA A 100 12.08 18.91 -10.77
CA ALA A 100 10.92 18.17 -11.29
C ALA A 100 9.84 17.89 -10.22
N GLY A 101 9.95 18.48 -9.02
CA GLY A 101 8.96 18.33 -7.96
C GLY A 101 8.89 16.94 -7.32
N LYS A 102 9.96 16.15 -7.38
CA LYS A 102 10.00 14.80 -6.81
C LYS A 102 10.66 14.79 -5.44
N VAL A 103 10.03 14.06 -4.53
CA VAL A 103 10.45 13.96 -3.12
C VAL A 103 11.42 12.80 -2.90
N THR A 104 12.42 12.59 -3.77
CA THR A 104 13.27 11.37 -3.71
C THR A 104 14.10 11.24 -2.42
N TYR A 105 14.20 12.31 -1.63
CA TYR A 105 14.85 12.31 -0.32
C TYR A 105 14.10 11.50 0.75
N TRP A 106 12.82 11.15 0.53
CA TRP A 106 12.00 10.37 1.48
C TRP A 106 12.70 9.08 1.92
N ARG A 107 13.51 8.46 1.05
CA ARG A 107 14.23 7.22 1.36
C ARG A 107 15.21 7.43 2.50
N PHE A 108 15.91 8.56 2.52
CA PHE A 108 16.88 8.87 3.57
C PHE A 108 16.19 9.16 4.91
N VAL A 109 14.97 9.68 4.86
CA VAL A 109 14.12 9.85 6.05
C VAL A 109 13.66 8.49 6.57
N GLU A 110 13.10 7.64 5.70
CA GLU A 110 12.56 6.32 6.07
C GLU A 110 13.64 5.38 6.62
N PHE A 111 14.82 5.33 6.02
CA PHE A 111 15.88 4.36 6.36
C PHE A 111 17.06 4.95 7.13
N GLY A 112 17.16 6.28 7.22
CA GLY A 112 18.34 6.94 7.77
C GLY A 112 19.53 6.92 6.81
N THR A 113 20.64 7.47 7.27
CA THR A 113 21.95 7.47 6.60
C THR A 113 23.04 7.24 7.64
N GLY A 114 24.31 7.10 7.21
CA GLY A 114 25.42 7.04 8.16
C GLY A 114 25.57 8.31 9.04
N ARG A 115 24.90 9.41 8.70
CA ARG A 115 24.98 10.70 9.39
C ARG A 115 23.66 11.14 10.05
N SER A 116 22.57 10.41 9.85
CA SER A 116 21.24 10.81 10.34
C SER A 116 20.40 9.59 10.68
N ARG A 117 19.71 9.63 11.82
CA ARG A 117 18.83 8.54 12.27
C ARG A 117 17.59 8.44 11.37
N ALA A 118 17.08 7.23 11.21
CA ALA A 118 15.82 6.98 10.50
C ALA A 118 14.62 7.56 11.26
N ARG A 119 13.69 8.17 10.54
CA ARG A 119 12.36 8.58 11.01
C ARG A 119 11.33 7.87 10.13
N PRO A 120 11.06 6.58 10.38
CA PRO A 120 10.21 5.79 9.51
C PRO A 120 8.75 6.28 9.59
N PHE A 121 8.08 6.32 8.45
CA PHE A 121 6.68 6.72 8.31
C PHE A 121 5.86 5.70 7.52
N LEU A 122 6.48 4.99 6.57
CA LEU A 122 5.84 3.92 5.79
C LEU A 122 5.82 2.58 6.53
N ARG A 123 6.97 2.19 7.11
CA ARG A 123 7.06 0.92 7.86
C ARG A 123 6.10 0.83 9.05
N PRO A 124 6.00 1.84 9.96
CA PRO A 124 5.02 1.79 11.04
C PRO A 124 3.58 1.73 10.50
N ALA A 125 3.25 2.56 9.51
CA ALA A 125 1.92 2.56 8.90
C ALA A 125 1.53 1.20 8.28
N MET A 126 2.49 0.44 7.73
CA MET A 126 2.23 -0.93 7.26
C MET A 126 2.05 -1.90 8.42
N ASN A 127 2.99 -1.91 9.36
CA ASN A 127 3.05 -2.91 10.44
C ASN A 127 1.86 -2.81 11.39
N GLU A 128 1.41 -1.59 11.71
CA GLU A 128 0.29 -1.34 12.61
C GLU A 128 -1.06 -1.73 11.99
N ASN A 129 -1.15 -1.78 10.67
CA ASN A 129 -2.41 -1.96 9.94
C ASN A 129 -2.58 -3.33 9.28
N VAL A 130 -1.66 -4.28 9.47
CA VAL A 130 -1.68 -5.59 8.79
C VAL A 130 -3.04 -6.29 8.96
N GLU A 131 -3.55 -6.39 10.18
CA GLU A 131 -4.83 -7.04 10.47
C GLU A 131 -6.03 -6.30 9.87
N SER A 132 -6.06 -4.97 9.99
CA SER A 132 -7.12 -4.13 9.44
C SER A 132 -7.17 -4.22 7.90
N VAL A 133 -6.02 -4.32 7.25
CA VAL A 133 -5.92 -4.49 5.80
C VAL A 133 -6.52 -5.84 5.38
N PHE A 134 -6.18 -6.93 6.06
CA PHE A 134 -6.71 -8.25 5.75
C PHE A 134 -8.23 -8.34 5.98
N SER A 135 -8.70 -7.87 7.13
CA SER A 135 -10.14 -7.89 7.46
C SER A 135 -10.95 -7.03 6.49
N THR A 136 -10.47 -5.82 6.17
CA THR A 136 -11.10 -4.93 5.17
C THR A 136 -11.09 -5.55 3.78
N PHE A 137 -9.98 -6.18 3.39
CA PHE A 137 -9.89 -6.86 2.10
C PHE A 137 -10.93 -7.97 1.97
N VAL A 138 -11.07 -8.84 2.97
CA VAL A 138 -12.09 -9.90 2.95
C VAL A 138 -13.50 -9.33 2.90
N ALA A 139 -13.79 -8.30 3.69
CA ALA A 139 -15.10 -7.67 3.72
C ALA A 139 -15.46 -7.04 2.36
N GLU A 140 -14.52 -6.34 1.74
CA GLU A 140 -14.72 -5.72 0.42
C GLU A 140 -14.81 -6.77 -0.69
N MET A 141 -14.04 -7.85 -0.62
CA MET A 141 -14.15 -8.96 -1.58
C MET A 141 -15.52 -9.62 -1.54
N ARG A 142 -16.10 -9.85 -0.35
CA ARG A 142 -17.48 -10.36 -0.21
C ARG A 142 -18.47 -9.43 -0.90
N ARG A 143 -18.44 -8.14 -0.56
CA ARG A 143 -19.31 -7.11 -1.15
C ARG A 143 -19.16 -7.02 -2.67
N SER A 144 -17.94 -7.13 -3.18
CA SER A 144 -17.66 -7.05 -4.61
C SER A 144 -18.15 -8.27 -5.38
N ILE A 145 -18.03 -9.47 -4.82
CA ILE A 145 -18.56 -10.70 -5.43
C ILE A 145 -20.09 -10.66 -5.45
N GLU A 146 -20.73 -10.30 -4.33
CA GLU A 146 -22.19 -10.16 -4.23
C GLU A 146 -22.77 -9.17 -5.26
N ARG A 147 -22.05 -8.09 -5.56
CA ARG A 147 -22.44 -7.12 -6.60
C ARG A 147 -22.22 -7.58 -8.04
N SER A 148 -21.46 -8.65 -8.23
CA SER A 148 -21.09 -9.17 -9.55
C SER A 148 -21.90 -10.39 -9.97
N ILE A 149 -22.75 -10.90 -9.07
CA ILE A 149 -23.77 -11.94 -9.30
C ILE A 149 -25.09 -11.24 -9.64
#